data_AF-A0A842VYP0-F1
#
_entry.id   AF-A0A842VYP0-F1
#
_cell.length_a   1.000
_cell.length_b   1.000
_cell.length_c   1.000
_cell.angle_alpha   90.00
_cell.angle_beta   90.00
_cell.angle_gamma   90.00
#
_symmetry.space_group_name_H-M   'P 1'
#
loop_
_entity.id
_entity.type
_entity.pdbx_description
1 polymer ?
#
loop_
_entity_poly.entity_id
_entity_poly.type
_entity_poly.pdbx_seq_one_letter_code
_entity_poly.pdbx_strand_id
1 'polypeptide(L)'
;MNKISTLLHLKLLEKHIIIMVKFRLNQFEIIGVKYAKILEDKLGIKYLDDFYRFNIEEIQKETKIEEKRLIQFSEILELFKIPTLSIHTAEMLHSIYIRSIEDLAHQNSVQIHYKLRDLHEKTYLIELQIPTFDEINMWIYHAKLMSKRNKYSLHFPVIMLPQIDIDKATELFKYQIITVEHLKYQLEKRGALVKKRIFHEEEKKYADLKNFISLLEVDGIDIYFARLLTKAEIKTIKSLRTEKVDILVDKIKEIQDRDKIVVERLDKPVLMEIRGRIGGEC
;
A
#
# COMPACT_ATOMS: atom_id res chain seq x y z
N MET A 1 31.98 -12.47 -1.24
CA MET A 1 31.04 -12.04 -0.17
C MET A 1 29.87 -11.33 -0.86
N ASN A 2 28.60 -11.72 -0.81
CA ASN A 2 27.94 -12.71 0.02
C ASN A 2 26.60 -13.09 -0.71
N LYS A 3 26.65 -13.93 -1.76
CA LYS A 3 25.44 -14.39 -2.51
C LYS A 3 24.39 -15.03 -1.58
N ILE A 4 24.84 -15.58 -0.45
CA ILE A 4 24.00 -16.17 0.59
C ILE A 4 23.21 -15.08 1.35
N SER A 5 23.79 -13.91 1.60
CA SER A 5 23.11 -12.78 2.27
C SER A 5 22.02 -12.17 1.38
N THR A 6 22.27 -12.07 0.07
CA THR A 6 21.30 -11.53 -0.89
C THR A 6 20.11 -12.47 -1.11
N LEU A 7 20.36 -13.79 -1.16
CA LEU A 7 19.31 -14.81 -1.20
C LEU A 7 18.51 -14.86 0.11
N LEU A 8 19.14 -14.60 1.26
CA LEU A 8 18.42 -14.48 2.54
C LEU A 8 17.52 -13.24 2.55
N HIS A 9 18.01 -12.11 2.03
CA HIS A 9 17.25 -10.85 2.03
C HIS A 9 16.10 -10.87 1.02
N LEU A 10 16.30 -11.49 -0.16
CA LEU A 10 15.24 -11.75 -1.14
C LEU A 10 14.23 -12.78 -0.64
N LYS A 11 14.64 -13.85 0.07
CA LYS A 11 13.69 -14.76 0.74
C LYS A 11 12.94 -14.09 1.90
N LEU A 12 13.56 -13.11 2.58
CA LEU A 12 12.90 -12.31 3.61
C LEU A 12 11.89 -11.34 2.99
N LEU A 13 12.23 -10.73 1.85
CA LEU A 13 11.33 -9.87 1.08
C LEU A 13 10.22 -10.67 0.40
N GLU A 14 10.46 -11.86 -0.15
CA GLU A 14 9.43 -12.79 -0.66
C GLU A 14 8.53 -13.32 0.47
N LYS A 15 9.04 -13.44 1.70
CA LYS A 15 8.20 -13.71 2.89
C LYS A 15 7.41 -12.49 3.37
N HIS A 16 7.82 -11.27 3.03
CA HIS A 16 7.16 -10.03 3.47
C HIS A 16 6.27 -9.40 2.39
N ILE A 17 6.50 -9.72 1.12
CA ILE A 17 5.67 -9.34 -0.02
C ILE A 17 4.58 -10.42 -0.15
N ILE A 18 3.49 -10.21 0.58
CA ILE A 18 2.20 -10.91 0.44
C ILE A 18 2.24 -12.38 0.87
N ILE A 19 2.76 -12.65 2.08
CA ILE A 19 1.95 -13.45 2.99
C ILE A 19 1.07 -12.41 3.68
N MET A 20 -0.12 -12.13 3.13
CA MET A 20 -1.21 -11.61 3.97
C MET A 20 -1.47 -12.71 4.99
N VAL A 21 -0.70 -12.67 6.08
CA VAL A 21 -0.86 -13.57 7.21
C VAL A 21 -2.30 -13.34 7.64
N LYS A 22 -3.11 -14.39 7.54
CA LYS A 22 -4.50 -14.38 7.97
C LYS A 22 -4.52 -14.22 9.50
N PHE A 23 -4.38 -13.00 9.98
CA PHE A 23 -4.43 -12.68 11.41
C PHE A 23 -5.84 -12.85 11.90
N ARG A 24 -6.00 -13.67 12.95
CA ARG A 24 -7.32 -13.92 13.52
C ARG A 24 -7.71 -12.76 14.42
N LEU A 25 -8.98 -12.36 14.36
CA LEU A 25 -9.47 -11.26 15.19
C LEU A 25 -9.37 -11.53 16.70
N ASN A 26 -9.39 -12.80 17.12
CA ASN A 26 -9.24 -13.17 18.52
C ASN A 26 -7.82 -12.93 19.10
N GLN A 27 -6.85 -12.57 18.27
CA GLN A 27 -5.49 -12.21 18.69
C GLN A 27 -5.39 -10.77 19.16
N PHE A 28 -6.35 -9.91 18.78
CA PHE A 28 -6.45 -8.53 19.24
C PHE A 28 -7.11 -8.55 20.61
N GLU A 29 -6.41 -8.04 21.64
CA GLU A 29 -6.89 -8.02 23.02
C GLU A 29 -8.20 -7.22 23.11
N ILE A 30 -8.27 -6.10 22.38
CA ILE A 30 -9.41 -5.20 22.41
C ILE A 30 -10.69 -5.83 21.84
N ILE A 31 -10.52 -6.71 20.84
CA ILE A 31 -11.62 -7.48 20.26
C ILE A 31 -11.93 -8.62 21.23
N GLY A 32 -10.91 -9.33 21.68
CA GLY A 32 -11.03 -10.46 22.59
C GLY A 32 -11.81 -11.64 22.00
N VAL A 33 -11.75 -12.76 22.71
CA VAL A 33 -12.37 -14.02 22.24
C VAL A 33 -13.89 -13.90 22.09
N LYS A 34 -14.54 -13.12 22.96
CA LYS A 34 -15.99 -12.95 22.97
C LYS A 34 -16.49 -12.28 21.69
N TYR A 35 -15.95 -11.12 21.32
CA TYR A 35 -16.43 -10.41 20.12
C TYR A 35 -15.95 -11.07 18.84
N ALA A 36 -14.73 -11.60 18.82
CA ALA A 36 -14.24 -12.39 17.68
C ALA A 36 -15.17 -13.58 17.37
N LYS A 37 -15.65 -14.28 18.41
CA LYS A 37 -16.61 -15.39 18.23
C LYS A 37 -17.96 -14.92 17.71
N ILE A 38 -18.49 -13.79 18.19
CA ILE A 38 -19.76 -13.24 17.70
C ILE A 38 -19.64 -12.87 16.21
N LEU A 39 -18.53 -12.23 15.81
CA LEU A 39 -18.23 -11.86 14.43
C LEU A 39 -18.10 -13.10 13.53
N GLU A 40 -17.42 -14.14 14.02
CA GLU A 40 -17.28 -15.42 13.33
C GLU A 40 -18.63 -16.14 13.17
N ASP A 41 -19.41 -16.27 14.25
CA ASP A 41 -20.66 -17.03 14.27
C ASP A 41 -21.77 -16.37 13.44
N LYS A 42 -21.81 -15.04 13.38
CA LYS A 42 -22.89 -14.28 12.70
C LYS A 42 -22.58 -13.93 11.26
N LEU A 43 -21.32 -13.60 10.95
CA LEU A 43 -20.92 -13.04 9.66
C LEU A 43 -19.79 -13.83 8.99
N GLY A 44 -19.24 -14.85 9.65
CA GLY A 44 -18.08 -15.59 9.14
C GLY A 44 -16.78 -14.77 9.16
N ILE A 45 -16.74 -13.66 9.91
CA ILE A 45 -15.56 -12.79 9.99
C ILE A 45 -14.56 -13.42 10.95
N LYS A 46 -13.51 -14.04 10.41
CA LYS A 46 -12.46 -14.71 11.20
C LYS A 46 -11.16 -13.94 11.19
N TYR A 47 -10.85 -13.34 10.05
CA TYR A 47 -9.58 -12.69 9.78
C TYR A 47 -9.75 -11.18 9.58
N LEU A 48 -8.64 -10.45 9.72
CA LEU A 48 -8.59 -9.01 9.49
C LEU A 48 -9.21 -8.60 8.14
N ASP A 49 -8.92 -9.32 7.07
CA ASP A 49 -9.45 -9.00 5.73
C ASP A 49 -10.95 -9.23 5.61
N ASP A 50 -11.50 -10.18 6.37
CA ASP A 50 -12.93 -10.44 6.35
C ASP A 50 -13.70 -9.26 6.97
N PHE A 51 -13.10 -8.56 7.94
CA PHE A 51 -13.73 -7.43 8.63
C PHE A 51 -14.02 -6.28 7.64
N TYR A 52 -13.10 -6.00 6.73
CA TYR A 52 -13.23 -4.91 5.74
C TYR A 52 -14.19 -5.21 4.58
N ARG A 53 -14.77 -6.42 4.51
CA ARG A 53 -15.78 -6.76 3.49
C ARG A 53 -17.17 -6.25 3.83
N PHE A 54 -17.39 -5.86 5.09
CA PHE A 54 -18.68 -5.44 5.60
C PHE A 54 -18.61 -4.00 6.07
N ASN A 55 -19.73 -3.28 5.93
CA ASN A 55 -19.85 -1.95 6.52
C ASN A 55 -20.08 -2.06 8.04
N ILE A 56 -19.66 -1.06 8.82
CA ILE A 56 -19.85 -1.05 10.28
C ILE A 56 -21.33 -1.18 10.65
N GLU A 57 -22.23 -0.53 9.90
CA GLU A 57 -23.68 -0.60 10.09
C GLU A 57 -24.24 -2.02 9.91
N GLU A 58 -23.72 -2.77 8.93
CA GLU A 58 -24.10 -4.15 8.67
C GLU A 58 -23.63 -5.05 9.82
N ILE A 59 -22.37 -4.86 10.25
CA ILE A 59 -21.82 -5.61 11.38
C ILE A 59 -22.64 -5.34 12.64
N GLN A 60 -22.96 -4.08 12.93
CA GLN A 60 -23.79 -3.70 14.08
C GLN A 60 -25.17 -4.34 14.03
N LYS A 61 -25.84 -4.32 12.87
CA LYS A 61 -27.19 -4.86 12.70
C LYS A 61 -27.25 -6.35 13.02
N GLU A 62 -26.29 -7.13 12.53
CA GLU A 62 -26.25 -8.59 12.65
C GLU A 62 -25.67 -9.06 14.00
N THR A 63 -24.63 -8.40 14.51
CA THR A 63 -23.93 -8.82 15.73
C THR A 63 -24.46 -8.18 17.01
N LYS A 64 -25.20 -7.07 16.88
CA LYS A 64 -25.62 -6.20 18.00
C LYS A 64 -24.45 -5.62 18.82
N ILE A 65 -23.24 -5.59 18.26
CA ILE A 65 -22.10 -4.91 18.88
C ILE A 65 -22.30 -3.40 18.72
N GLU A 66 -22.00 -2.63 19.76
CA GLU A 66 -22.09 -1.17 19.74
C GLU A 66 -21.20 -0.57 18.64
N GLU A 67 -21.72 0.39 17.88
CA GLU A 67 -21.01 1.05 16.77
C GLU A 67 -19.66 1.62 17.22
N LYS A 68 -19.62 2.30 18.37
CA LYS A 68 -18.40 2.86 18.95
C LYS A 68 -17.29 1.81 19.12
N ARG A 69 -17.67 0.58 19.47
CA ARG A 69 -16.73 -0.53 19.64
C ARG A 69 -16.25 -1.07 18.30
N LEU A 70 -17.12 -1.11 17.29
CA LEU A 70 -16.74 -1.50 15.93
C LEU A 70 -15.82 -0.48 15.26
N ILE A 71 -16.04 0.81 15.49
CA ILE A 71 -15.13 1.88 15.05
C ILE A 71 -13.75 1.66 15.68
N GLN A 72 -13.69 1.44 16.99
CA GLN A 72 -12.44 1.13 17.68
C GLN A 72 -11.72 -0.11 17.10
N PHE A 73 -12.47 -1.17 16.75
CA PHE A 73 -11.88 -2.33 16.09
C PHE A 73 -11.28 -1.94 14.73
N SER A 74 -12.03 -1.19 13.92
CA SER A 74 -11.58 -0.73 12.61
C SER A 74 -10.28 0.10 12.69
N GLU A 75 -10.21 1.05 13.62
CA GLU A 75 -9.05 1.92 13.85
C GLU A 75 -7.79 1.10 14.18
N ILE A 76 -7.89 0.12 15.07
CA ILE A 76 -6.75 -0.72 15.47
C ILE A 76 -6.33 -1.67 14.34
N LEU A 77 -7.30 -2.26 13.64
CA LEU A 77 -7.03 -3.09 12.46
C LEU A 77 -6.37 -2.28 11.34
N GLU A 78 -6.68 -0.98 11.23
CA GLU A 78 -6.08 -0.09 10.25
C GLU A 78 -4.61 0.18 10.59
N LEU A 79 -4.30 0.55 11.84
CA LEU A 79 -2.92 0.77 12.30
C LEU A 79 -2.04 -0.47 12.12
N PHE A 80 -2.61 -1.66 12.37
CA PHE A 80 -1.90 -2.92 12.22
C PHE A 80 -1.44 -3.21 10.78
N LYS A 81 -1.98 -2.51 9.76
CA LYS A 81 -1.50 -2.60 8.38
C LYS A 81 -0.08 -2.05 8.20
N ILE A 82 0.41 -1.25 9.15
CA ILE A 82 1.75 -0.67 9.08
C ILE A 82 2.78 -1.79 9.25
N PRO A 83 3.74 -1.93 8.31
CA PRO A 83 4.80 -2.93 8.42
C PRO A 83 5.55 -2.81 9.74
N THR A 84 5.99 -3.95 10.29
CA THR A 84 6.73 -4.09 11.56
C THR A 84 5.96 -3.72 12.84
N LEU A 85 4.71 -3.26 12.71
CA LEU A 85 3.87 -2.96 13.85
C LEU A 85 3.27 -4.26 14.41
N SER A 86 3.43 -4.50 15.71
CA SER A 86 2.79 -5.63 16.36
C SER A 86 1.32 -5.32 16.71
N ILE A 87 0.50 -6.35 16.93
CA ILE A 87 -0.90 -6.18 17.39
C ILE A 87 -0.94 -5.32 18.65
N HIS A 88 -0.11 -5.67 19.64
CA HIS A 88 -0.04 -4.96 20.90
C HIS A 88 0.38 -3.50 20.72
N THR A 89 1.35 -3.25 19.84
CA THR A 89 1.77 -1.88 19.51
C THR A 89 0.63 -1.07 18.87
N ALA A 90 -0.19 -1.66 17.99
CA ALA A 90 -1.36 -0.99 17.41
C ALA A 90 -2.34 -0.55 18.49
N GLU A 91 -2.62 -1.43 19.46
CA GLU A 91 -3.52 -1.15 20.59
C GLU A 91 -2.94 -0.08 21.53
N MET A 92 -1.62 -0.07 21.75
CA MET A 92 -0.93 0.98 22.50
C MET A 92 -1.02 2.34 21.80
N LEU A 93 -0.78 2.39 20.48
CA LEU A 93 -0.90 3.62 19.69
C LEU A 93 -2.33 4.17 19.73
N HIS A 94 -3.33 3.28 19.62
CA HIS A 94 -4.74 3.65 19.80
C HIS A 94 -5.01 4.25 21.17
N SER A 95 -4.45 3.64 22.23
CA SER A 95 -4.60 4.10 23.61
C SER A 95 -4.00 5.49 23.87
N ILE A 96 -3.02 5.93 23.07
CA ILE A 96 -2.47 7.30 23.11
C ILE A 96 -3.10 8.25 22.07
N TYR A 97 -4.31 7.93 21.60
CA TYR A 97 -5.14 8.71 20.69
C TYR A 97 -4.61 8.84 19.25
N ILE A 98 -3.81 7.88 18.78
CA ILE A 98 -3.46 7.77 17.37
C ILE A 98 -4.43 6.75 16.77
N ARG A 99 -5.39 7.18 15.94
CA ARG A 99 -6.52 6.34 15.53
C ARG A 99 -6.41 5.82 14.10
N SER A 100 -5.64 6.52 13.27
CA SER A 100 -5.47 6.17 11.86
C SER A 100 -4.00 6.20 11.44
N ILE A 101 -3.73 5.62 10.28
CA ILE A 101 -2.42 5.72 9.64
C ILE A 101 -2.10 7.19 9.33
N GLU A 102 -3.11 7.99 8.96
CA GLU A 102 -2.96 9.41 8.70
C GLU A 102 -2.58 10.19 9.97
N ASP A 103 -3.21 9.90 11.10
CA ASP A 103 -2.85 10.52 12.37
C ASP A 103 -1.39 10.25 12.70
N LEU A 104 -0.96 8.98 12.59
CA LEU A 104 0.41 8.56 12.89
C LEU A 104 1.43 9.26 12.00
N ALA A 105 1.12 9.41 10.71
CA ALA A 105 1.99 10.05 9.74
C ALA A 105 2.29 11.53 10.07
N HIS A 106 1.38 12.21 10.76
CA HIS A 106 1.55 13.61 11.16
C HIS A 106 2.21 13.78 12.54
N GLN A 107 2.46 12.68 13.26
CA GLN A 107 3.06 12.75 14.60
C GLN A 107 4.59 12.92 14.56
N ASN A 108 5.13 13.30 15.72
CA ASN A 108 6.55 13.31 16.04
C ASN A 108 6.90 12.12 16.94
N SER A 109 7.96 11.38 16.62
CA SER A 109 8.39 10.20 17.38
C SER A 109 8.71 10.49 18.85
N VAL A 110 9.25 11.67 19.14
CA VAL A 110 9.54 12.12 20.52
C VAL A 110 8.26 12.21 21.34
N GLN A 111 7.21 12.81 20.77
CA GLN A 111 5.91 12.94 21.45
C GLN A 111 5.24 11.59 21.66
N ILE A 112 5.32 10.70 20.68
CA ILE A 112 4.79 9.33 20.81
C ILE A 112 5.51 8.60 21.94
N HIS A 113 6.84 8.62 21.95
CA HIS A 113 7.62 7.92 22.97
C HIS A 113 7.27 8.39 24.39
N TYR A 114 7.16 9.71 24.61
CA TYR A 114 6.73 10.24 25.91
C TYR A 114 5.31 9.83 26.28
N LYS A 115 4.35 9.91 25.34
CA LYS A 115 2.98 9.44 25.58
C LYS A 115 2.91 7.95 25.92
N LEU A 116 3.71 7.11 25.26
CA LEU A 116 3.79 5.67 25.56
C LEU A 116 4.41 5.41 26.93
N ARG A 117 5.43 6.18 27.33
CA ARG A 117 6.00 6.12 28.67
C ARG A 117 4.98 6.51 29.74
N ASP A 118 4.25 7.61 29.53
CA ASP A 118 3.21 8.06 30.46
C ASP A 118 2.06 7.05 30.55
N LEU A 119 1.73 6.38 29.43
CA LEU A 119 0.78 5.26 29.42
C LEU A 119 1.31 4.10 30.26
N HIS A 120 2.57 3.69 30.05
CA HIS A 120 3.22 2.62 30.79
C HIS A 120 3.19 2.87 32.30
N GLU A 121 3.57 4.08 32.72
CA GLU A 121 3.51 4.51 34.12
C GLU A 121 2.09 4.41 34.68
N LYS A 122 1.04 4.73 33.92
CA LYS A 122 -0.35 4.65 34.41
C LYS A 122 -0.87 3.23 34.53
N THR A 123 -0.44 2.33 33.65
CA THR A 123 -1.00 0.97 33.60
C THR A 123 -0.47 0.06 34.70
N TYR A 124 0.75 0.27 35.22
CA TYR A 124 1.47 -0.45 36.31
C TYR A 124 1.45 -2.00 36.34
N LEU A 125 0.57 -2.65 35.58
CA LEU A 125 0.22 -4.08 35.64
C LEU A 125 0.81 -4.85 34.46
N ILE A 126 1.28 -4.13 33.42
CA ILE A 126 1.82 -4.71 32.20
C ILE A 126 3.19 -4.08 31.97
N GLU A 127 4.23 -4.92 31.96
CA GLU A 127 5.56 -4.54 31.49
C GLU A 127 5.48 -4.24 29.99
N LEU A 128 5.21 -2.98 29.65
CA LEU A 128 5.20 -2.54 28.26
C LEU A 128 6.65 -2.35 27.82
N GLN A 129 7.06 -3.08 26.79
CA GLN A 129 8.29 -2.77 26.08
C GLN A 129 8.08 -1.45 25.33
N ILE A 130 8.60 -0.36 25.92
CA ILE A 130 8.52 0.95 25.30
C ILE A 130 9.38 0.92 24.03
N PRO A 131 8.81 1.19 22.85
CA PRO A 131 9.55 1.15 21.60
C PRO A 131 10.60 2.27 21.55
N THR A 132 11.70 1.96 20.88
CA THR A 132 12.79 2.89 20.61
C THR A 132 12.36 3.99 19.65
N PHE A 133 13.08 5.13 19.65
CA PHE A 133 12.80 6.20 18.69
C PHE A 133 12.92 5.74 17.23
N ASP A 134 13.84 4.83 16.94
CA ASP A 134 14.04 4.30 15.59
C ASP A 134 12.86 3.47 15.11
N GLU A 135 12.30 2.60 15.97
CA GLU A 135 11.08 1.85 15.67
C GLU A 135 9.89 2.80 15.41
N ILE A 136 9.70 3.80 16.27
CA ILE A 136 8.62 4.78 16.08
C ILE A 136 8.83 5.59 14.80
N ASN A 137 10.07 6.01 14.50
CA ASN A 137 10.40 6.71 13.27
C ASN A 137 10.10 5.86 12.03
N MET A 138 10.37 4.55 12.08
CA MET A 138 10.04 3.61 11.02
C MET A 138 8.53 3.49 10.82
N TRP A 139 7.75 3.42 11.90
CA TRP A 139 6.28 3.40 11.79
C TRP A 139 5.73 4.70 11.20
N ILE A 140 6.22 5.86 11.65
CA ILE A 140 5.85 7.16 11.09
C ILE A 140 6.25 7.25 9.62
N TYR A 141 7.42 6.74 9.25
CA TYR A 141 7.88 6.69 7.85
C TYR A 141 6.92 5.87 6.99
N HIS A 142 6.58 4.65 7.41
CA HIS A 142 5.60 3.80 6.71
C HIS A 142 4.21 4.44 6.67
N ALA A 143 3.77 5.04 7.78
CA ALA A 143 2.51 5.75 7.83
C ALA A 143 2.48 6.92 6.84
N LYS A 144 3.56 7.71 6.74
CA LYS A 144 3.68 8.80 5.74
C LYS A 144 3.65 8.31 4.31
N LEU A 145 4.23 7.14 4.05
CA LEU A 145 4.14 6.48 2.74
C LEU A 145 2.70 6.07 2.40
N MET A 146 1.90 5.74 3.42
CA MET A 146 0.52 5.26 3.28
C MET A 146 -0.53 6.39 3.35
N SER A 147 -0.28 7.48 4.08
CA SER A 147 -1.27 8.53 4.40
C SER A 147 -1.35 9.67 3.40
N LYS A 148 -0.26 9.99 2.70
CA LYS A 148 -0.29 11.02 1.66
C LYS A 148 -1.05 10.49 0.47
N ARG A 149 -2.38 10.65 0.43
CA ARG A 149 -3.23 10.79 -0.77
C ARG A 149 -2.66 10.14 -2.05
N ASN A 150 -2.30 8.87 -1.95
CA ASN A 150 -1.66 8.13 -3.01
C ASN A 150 -2.12 6.69 -2.93
N LYS A 151 -3.10 6.40 -3.79
CA LYS A 151 -2.94 5.25 -4.68
C LYS A 151 -1.55 5.40 -5.37
N TYR A 152 -0.50 4.93 -4.68
CA TYR A 152 0.90 4.77 -5.12
C TYR A 152 1.52 5.97 -5.89
N SER A 153 2.03 6.97 -5.15
CA SER A 153 2.87 8.02 -5.72
C SER A 153 4.21 7.45 -6.16
N LEU A 154 4.88 8.25 -6.98
CA LEU A 154 6.25 8.09 -7.45
C LEU A 154 7.30 7.67 -6.38
N HIS A 155 7.00 7.66 -5.07
CA HIS A 155 7.90 7.11 -4.04
C HIS A 155 8.01 5.56 -4.04
N PHE A 156 7.36 4.87 -4.98
CA PHE A 156 7.43 3.42 -5.09
C PHE A 156 8.82 2.89 -5.53
N PRO A 157 9.27 1.71 -5.07
CA PRO A 157 10.56 1.14 -5.48
C PRO A 157 10.65 0.84 -6.98
N VAL A 158 11.71 1.29 -7.65
CA VAL A 158 11.88 1.10 -9.10
C VAL A 158 12.00 -0.38 -9.50
N ILE A 159 12.54 -1.22 -8.61
CA ILE A 159 12.70 -2.66 -8.84
C ILE A 159 11.37 -3.39 -9.06
N MET A 160 10.26 -2.80 -8.62
CA MET A 160 8.94 -3.38 -8.74
C MET A 160 8.22 -2.92 -10.03
N LEU A 161 8.85 -2.07 -10.85
CA LEU A 161 8.35 -1.74 -12.18
C LEU A 161 8.56 -2.93 -13.13
N PRO A 162 7.56 -3.31 -13.95
CA PRO A 162 7.64 -4.48 -14.82
C PRO A 162 8.69 -4.35 -15.93
N GLN A 163 9.13 -3.13 -16.27
CA GLN A 163 10.17 -2.85 -17.27
C GLN A 163 11.60 -2.96 -16.71
N ILE A 164 11.75 -3.07 -15.39
CA ILE A 164 13.03 -3.07 -14.68
C ILE A 164 13.30 -4.49 -14.16
N ASP A 165 14.29 -5.14 -14.76
CA ASP A 165 14.84 -6.40 -14.25
C ASP A 165 15.87 -6.14 -13.14
N ILE A 166 16.36 -7.21 -12.53
CA ILE A 166 17.31 -7.14 -11.40
C ILE A 166 18.61 -6.45 -11.81
N ASP A 167 19.08 -6.67 -13.04
CA ASP A 167 20.33 -6.09 -13.53
C ASP A 167 20.18 -4.57 -13.68
N LYS A 168 19.08 -4.11 -14.29
CA LYS A 168 18.75 -2.69 -14.38
C LYS A 168 18.50 -2.07 -13.01
N ALA A 169 17.82 -2.76 -12.11
CA ALA A 169 17.61 -2.29 -10.74
C ALA A 169 18.96 -2.10 -10.03
N THR A 170 19.88 -3.07 -10.17
CA THR A 170 21.23 -3.00 -9.60
C THR A 170 22.01 -1.80 -10.16
N GLU A 171 21.93 -1.56 -11.48
CA GLU A 171 22.51 -0.36 -12.08
C GLU A 171 21.90 0.92 -11.52
N LEU A 172 20.58 1.01 -11.39
CA LEU A 172 19.88 2.15 -10.81
C LEU A 172 20.29 2.42 -9.36
N PHE A 173 20.46 1.36 -8.55
CA PHE A 173 20.91 1.48 -7.17
C PHE A 173 22.32 2.08 -7.05
N LYS A 174 23.22 1.83 -8.01
CA LYS A 174 24.56 2.48 -8.03
C LYS A 174 24.46 4.01 -8.09
N TYR A 175 23.36 4.55 -8.63
CA TYR A 175 23.09 5.99 -8.70
C TYR A 175 22.09 6.47 -7.65
N GLN A 176 21.80 5.66 -6.63
CA GLN A 176 20.81 5.95 -5.59
C GLN A 176 19.39 6.21 -6.14
N ILE A 177 19.08 5.65 -7.31
CA ILE A 177 17.75 5.72 -7.91
C ILE A 177 16.91 4.57 -7.36
N ILE A 178 16.30 4.82 -6.21
CA ILE A 178 15.55 3.82 -5.45
C ILE A 178 14.07 3.87 -5.79
N THR A 179 13.52 5.08 -6.02
CA THR A 179 12.09 5.33 -6.22
C THR A 179 11.76 5.77 -7.64
N VAL A 180 10.51 5.58 -8.08
CA VAL A 180 10.01 6.04 -9.39
C VAL A 180 10.19 7.55 -9.57
N GLU A 181 10.12 8.32 -8.49
CA GLU A 181 10.34 9.76 -8.45
C GLU A 181 11.80 10.10 -8.72
N HIS A 182 12.72 9.41 -8.03
CA HIS A 182 14.15 9.56 -8.30
C HIS A 182 14.44 9.22 -9.77
N LEU A 183 13.81 8.16 -10.28
CA LEU A 183 13.96 7.75 -11.67
C LEU A 183 13.43 8.82 -12.62
N LYS A 184 12.23 9.35 -12.39
CA LYS A 184 11.64 10.44 -13.17
C LYS A 184 12.57 11.66 -13.18
N TYR A 185 13.01 12.11 -12.02
CA TYR A 185 13.93 13.24 -11.91
C TYR A 185 15.21 13.02 -12.74
N GLN A 186 15.77 11.82 -12.71
CA GLN A 186 16.95 11.48 -13.49
C GLN A 186 16.67 11.33 -14.99
N LEU A 187 15.47 10.88 -15.39
CA LEU A 187 15.03 10.84 -16.78
C LEU A 187 14.90 12.26 -17.36
N GLU A 188 14.39 13.21 -16.58
CA GLU A 188 14.28 14.61 -16.96
C GLU A 188 15.65 15.29 -17.05
N LYS A 189 16.49 15.09 -16.03
CA LYS A 189 17.80 15.76 -15.94
C LYS A 189 18.87 15.13 -16.82
N ARG A 190 18.84 13.80 -16.99
CA ARG A 190 19.92 12.99 -17.57
C ARG A 190 19.40 11.87 -18.48
N GLY A 191 18.26 12.06 -19.14
CA GLY A 191 17.59 11.03 -19.94
C GLY A 191 18.48 10.28 -20.93
N ALA A 192 19.41 10.97 -21.62
CA ALA A 192 20.35 10.33 -22.54
C ALA A 192 21.31 9.34 -21.85
N LEU A 193 21.77 9.66 -20.64
CA LEU A 193 22.65 8.80 -19.86
C LEU A 193 21.89 7.59 -19.30
N VAL A 194 20.67 7.82 -18.81
CA VAL A 194 19.78 6.74 -18.34
C VAL A 194 19.45 5.80 -19.50
N LYS A 195 19.08 6.33 -20.67
CA LYS A 195 18.82 5.55 -21.89
C LYS A 195 20.03 4.70 -22.30
N LYS A 196 21.23 5.29 -22.32
CA LYS A 196 22.45 4.58 -22.74
C LYS A 196 22.90 3.51 -21.74
N ARG A 197 22.84 3.80 -20.43
CA ARG A 197 23.39 2.92 -19.39
C ARG A 197 22.44 1.81 -18.96
N ILE A 198 21.13 2.07 -18.94
CA ILE A 198 20.13 1.13 -18.43
C ILE A 198 19.49 0.33 -19.55
N PHE A 199 19.23 1.00 -20.67
CA PHE A 199 18.51 0.40 -21.79
C PHE A 199 19.41 0.09 -22.97
N HIS A 200 20.73 0.33 -22.89
CA HIS A 200 21.67 0.09 -23.99
C HIS A 200 21.16 0.61 -25.35
N GLU A 201 20.53 1.80 -25.34
CA GLU A 201 19.95 2.45 -26.52
C GLU A 201 18.68 1.78 -27.11
N GLU A 202 18.06 0.83 -26.39
CA GLU A 202 16.74 0.26 -26.73
C GLU A 202 15.62 1.32 -26.59
N GLU A 203 15.39 2.09 -27.66
CA GLU A 203 14.46 3.22 -27.66
C GLU A 203 13.04 2.82 -27.24
N LYS A 204 12.59 1.65 -27.68
CA LYS A 204 11.26 1.14 -27.37
C LYS A 204 11.07 0.89 -25.87
N LYS A 205 12.01 0.22 -25.20
CA LYS A 205 11.90 -0.08 -23.76
C LYS A 205 12.00 1.19 -22.92
N TYR A 206 12.84 2.13 -23.35
CA TYR A 206 12.93 3.45 -22.72
C TYR A 206 11.62 4.24 -22.85
N ALA A 207 11.02 4.26 -24.05
CA ALA A 207 9.74 4.91 -24.28
C ALA A 207 8.60 4.24 -23.48
N ASP A 208 8.57 2.90 -23.44
CA ASP A 208 7.60 2.13 -22.66
C ASP A 208 7.72 2.44 -21.15
N LEU A 209 8.95 2.56 -20.61
CA LEU A 209 9.17 2.99 -19.22
C LEU A 209 8.67 4.41 -18.98
N LYS A 210 9.01 5.37 -19.83
CA LYS A 210 8.60 6.77 -19.68
C LYS A 210 7.07 6.90 -19.70
N ASN A 211 6.44 6.19 -20.61
CA ASN A 211 4.98 6.10 -20.74
C ASN A 211 4.36 5.48 -19.48
N PHE A 212 4.92 4.38 -18.98
CA PHE A 212 4.47 3.76 -17.73
C PHE A 212 4.56 4.72 -16.53
N ILE A 213 5.68 5.44 -16.39
CA ILE A 213 5.86 6.44 -15.32
C ILE A 213 4.82 7.54 -15.44
N SER A 214 4.54 8.04 -16.65
CA SER A 214 3.51 9.06 -16.84
C SER A 214 2.10 8.60 -16.46
N LEU A 215 1.76 7.31 -16.64
CA LEU A 215 0.49 6.78 -16.16
C LEU A 215 0.40 6.82 -14.62
N LEU A 216 1.52 6.56 -13.92
CA LEU A 216 1.59 6.63 -12.46
C LEU A 216 1.50 8.06 -11.90
N GLU A 217 1.60 9.08 -12.74
CA GLU A 217 1.39 10.47 -12.34
C GLU A 217 -0.09 10.84 -12.23
N VAL A 218 -0.98 9.99 -12.75
CA VAL A 218 -2.41 10.23 -12.70
C VAL A 218 -2.96 9.77 -11.37
N ASP A 219 -3.55 10.70 -10.62
CA ASP A 219 -4.22 10.42 -9.36
C ASP A 219 -5.26 9.30 -9.50
N GLY A 220 -5.00 8.19 -8.83
CA GLY A 220 -5.89 7.02 -8.84
C GLY A 220 -5.44 5.88 -9.73
N ILE A 221 -4.35 6.05 -10.49
CA ILE A 221 -3.69 4.98 -11.22
C ILE A 221 -2.52 4.47 -10.40
N ASP A 222 -2.69 3.27 -9.85
CA ASP A 222 -1.58 2.56 -9.23
C ASP A 222 -0.80 1.70 -10.22
N ILE A 223 0.17 0.94 -9.73
CA ILE A 223 1.02 0.08 -10.57
C ILE A 223 0.25 -1.08 -11.15
N TYR A 224 -0.73 -1.60 -10.42
CA TYR A 224 -1.57 -2.66 -10.92
C TYR A 224 -2.44 -2.15 -12.08
N PHE A 225 -3.07 -0.99 -11.95
CA PHE A 225 -3.82 -0.32 -13.01
C PHE A 225 -2.92 0.11 -14.17
N ALA A 226 -1.76 0.72 -13.93
CA ALA A 226 -0.82 1.07 -14.99
C ALA A 226 -0.37 -0.17 -15.77
N ARG A 227 -0.18 -1.31 -15.11
CA ARG A 227 0.10 -2.61 -15.75
C ARG A 227 -1.07 -3.10 -16.59
N LEU A 228 -2.29 -3.08 -16.06
CA LEU A 228 -3.48 -3.47 -16.79
C LEU A 228 -3.71 -2.59 -18.02
N LEU A 229 -3.60 -1.27 -17.87
CA LEU A 229 -3.71 -0.30 -18.96
C LEU A 229 -2.64 -0.57 -20.03
N THR A 230 -1.40 -0.82 -19.62
CA THR A 230 -0.32 -1.16 -20.57
C THR A 230 -0.60 -2.47 -21.31
N LYS A 231 -1.11 -3.51 -20.62
CA LYS A 231 -1.54 -4.77 -21.24
C LYS A 231 -2.71 -4.56 -22.21
N ALA A 232 -3.61 -3.62 -21.92
CA ALA A 232 -4.72 -3.20 -22.77
C ALA A 232 -4.30 -2.27 -23.92
N GLU A 233 -2.99 -2.11 -24.15
CA GLU A 233 -2.37 -1.24 -25.16
C GLU A 233 -2.58 0.28 -24.92
N ILE A 234 -3.06 0.66 -23.73
CA ILE A 234 -3.23 2.05 -23.31
C ILE A 234 -1.94 2.50 -22.62
N LYS A 235 -0.97 2.91 -23.44
CA LYS A 235 0.37 3.23 -22.94
C LYS A 235 0.52 4.67 -22.47
N THR A 236 -0.32 5.59 -22.92
CA THR A 236 -0.13 7.03 -22.69
C THR A 236 -1.35 7.66 -22.02
N ILE A 237 -1.14 8.78 -21.32
CA ILE A 237 -2.24 9.61 -20.78
C ILE A 237 -3.17 10.06 -21.92
N LYS A 238 -2.61 10.39 -23.09
CA LYS A 238 -3.40 10.78 -24.26
C LYS A 238 -4.34 9.67 -24.73
N SER A 239 -3.84 8.44 -24.89
CA SER A 239 -4.68 7.28 -25.25
C SER A 239 -5.75 7.02 -24.19
N LEU A 240 -5.37 7.10 -22.91
CA LEU A 240 -6.30 6.95 -21.79
C LEU A 240 -7.41 8.00 -21.81
N ARG A 241 -7.15 9.21 -22.29
CA ARG A 241 -8.14 10.29 -22.43
C ARG A 241 -9.04 10.11 -23.66
N THR A 242 -8.48 9.74 -24.81
CA THR A 242 -9.20 9.79 -26.10
C THR A 242 -10.04 8.56 -26.41
N GLU A 243 -9.69 7.39 -25.86
CA GLU A 243 -10.39 6.14 -26.21
C GLU A 243 -11.84 6.15 -25.68
N LYS A 244 -12.76 5.32 -26.18
CA LYS A 244 -14.11 5.28 -25.60
C LYS A 244 -14.08 4.45 -24.31
N VAL A 245 -14.72 4.94 -23.25
CA VAL A 245 -14.71 4.25 -21.93
C VAL A 245 -15.21 2.81 -22.05
N ASP A 246 -16.25 2.56 -22.83
CA ASP A 246 -16.80 1.22 -23.01
C ASP A 246 -15.77 0.25 -23.65
N ILE A 247 -15.02 0.72 -24.65
CA ILE A 247 -13.95 -0.06 -25.28
C ILE A 247 -12.83 -0.36 -24.28
N LEU A 248 -12.49 0.62 -23.42
CA LEU A 248 -11.47 0.42 -22.38
C LEU A 248 -11.90 -0.65 -21.38
N VAL A 249 -13.14 -0.57 -20.90
CA VAL A 249 -13.71 -1.54 -19.95
C VAL A 249 -13.68 -2.94 -20.54
N ASP A 250 -14.08 -3.11 -21.80
CA ASP A 250 -14.09 -4.41 -22.46
C ASP A 250 -12.68 -5.02 -22.56
N LYS A 251 -11.69 -4.23 -23.00
CA LYS A 251 -10.29 -4.67 -23.09
C LYS A 251 -9.73 -5.04 -21.71
N ILE A 252 -9.97 -4.21 -20.70
CA ILE A 252 -9.47 -4.46 -19.35
C ILE A 252 -10.15 -5.70 -18.76
N LYS A 253 -11.46 -5.86 -18.95
CA LYS A 253 -12.22 -7.01 -18.48
C LYS A 253 -11.70 -8.31 -19.09
N GLU A 254 -11.42 -8.33 -20.39
CA GLU A 254 -10.83 -9.51 -21.04
C GLU A 254 -9.48 -9.90 -20.41
N ILE A 255 -8.65 -8.93 -20.05
CA ILE A 255 -7.37 -9.18 -19.37
C ILE A 255 -7.60 -9.68 -17.94
N GLN A 256 -8.51 -9.05 -17.20
CA GLN A 256 -8.83 -9.41 -15.81
C GLN A 256 -9.47 -10.79 -15.70
N ASP A 257 -10.30 -11.19 -16.68
CA ASP A 257 -10.92 -12.52 -16.72
C ASP A 257 -9.90 -13.63 -17.03
N ARG A 258 -8.78 -13.30 -17.69
CA ARG A 258 -7.66 -14.23 -17.96
C ARG A 258 -6.65 -14.31 -16.82
N ASP A 259 -6.46 -13.24 -16.06
CA ASP A 259 -5.51 -13.19 -14.96
C ASP A 259 -6.05 -13.95 -13.73
N LYS A 260 -5.24 -14.84 -13.14
CA LYS A 260 -5.64 -15.66 -11.97
C LYS A 260 -5.83 -14.85 -10.68
N ILE A 261 -5.28 -13.64 -10.63
CA ILE A 261 -5.27 -12.77 -9.44
C ILE A 261 -5.78 -11.41 -9.87
N VAL A 262 -7.02 -11.11 -9.50
CA VAL A 262 -7.64 -9.80 -9.68
C VAL A 262 -7.65 -9.13 -8.32
N VAL A 263 -6.84 -8.08 -8.17
CA VAL A 263 -6.73 -7.33 -6.90
C VAL A 263 -7.92 -6.38 -6.77
N GLU A 264 -8.20 -5.62 -7.82
CA GLU A 264 -9.31 -4.67 -7.93
C GLU A 264 -9.83 -4.70 -9.38
N ARG A 265 -11.14 -4.51 -9.56
CA ARG A 265 -11.75 -4.41 -10.91
C ARG A 265 -11.76 -2.97 -11.35
N LEU A 266 -11.23 -2.71 -12.53
CA LEU A 266 -11.20 -1.37 -13.11
C LEU A 266 -12.44 -1.21 -13.98
N ASP A 267 -13.52 -0.74 -13.36
CA ASP A 267 -14.83 -0.63 -13.97
C ASP A 267 -15.10 0.77 -14.55
N LYS A 268 -16.28 0.93 -15.16
CA LYS A 268 -16.69 2.17 -15.82
C LYS A 268 -16.70 3.38 -14.86
N PRO A 269 -17.29 3.30 -13.64
CA PRO A 269 -17.21 4.38 -12.66
C PRO A 269 -15.79 4.83 -12.32
N VAL A 270 -14.89 3.87 -12.01
CA VAL A 270 -13.51 4.21 -11.63
C VAL A 270 -12.75 4.84 -12.80
N LEU A 271 -12.94 4.33 -14.02
CA LEU A 271 -12.31 4.92 -15.22
C LEU A 271 -12.82 6.33 -15.52
N MET A 272 -14.11 6.59 -15.31
CA MET A 272 -14.67 7.94 -15.46
C MET A 272 -14.09 8.90 -14.43
N GLU A 273 -13.95 8.46 -13.17
CA GLU A 273 -13.32 9.25 -12.11
C GLU A 273 -11.86 9.60 -12.45
N ILE A 274 -11.08 8.60 -12.88
CA ILE A 274 -9.68 8.78 -13.31
C ILE A 274 -9.61 9.78 -14.48
N ARG A 275 -10.51 9.67 -15.47
CA ARG A 275 -10.56 10.60 -16.61
C ARG A 275 -10.91 12.02 -16.23
N GLY A 276 -11.84 12.20 -15.28
CA GLY A 276 -12.19 13.51 -14.75
C GLY A 276 -10.96 14.23 -14.17
N ARG A 277 -10.06 13.48 -13.51
CA ARG A 277 -8.82 14.01 -12.93
C ARG A 277 -7.75 14.39 -13.98
N ILE A 278 -7.77 13.74 -15.15
CA ILE A 278 -6.86 14.03 -16.28
C ILE A 278 -7.32 15.28 -17.08
N GLY A 279 -8.52 15.82 -16.79
CA GLY A 279 -9.11 16.93 -17.54
C GLY A 279 -9.72 16.49 -18.89
N GLY A 280 -10.26 15.26 -18.95
CA GLY A 280 -11.13 14.86 -20.05
C GLY A 280 -12.51 15.52 -19.92
N GLU A 281 -13.06 16.03 -21.02
CA GLU A 281 -14.48 16.36 -21.07
C GLU A 281 -15.26 15.04 -20.94
N CYS A 282 -16.11 14.94 -19.91
CA CYS A 282 -16.99 13.79 -19.68
C CYS A 282 -18.05 13.66 -20.77
#